data_AF-G6YCE1-F1
#
_entry.id   AF-G6YCE1-F1
#
_cell.length_a   1.000
_cell.length_b   1.000
_cell.length_c   1.000
_cell.angle_alpha   90.00
_cell.angle_beta   90.00
_cell.angle_gamma   90.00
#
_symmetry.space_group_name_H-M   'P 1'
#
loop_
_entity.id
_entity.type
_entity.pdbx_description
1 polymer ?
#
loop_
_entity_poly.entity_id
_entity_poly.type
_entity_poly.pdbx_seq_one_letter_code
_entity_poly.pdbx_strand_id
1 'polypeptide(L)'
;MKYVHFQRGRYVVRVTVPLELRGIIGKRELVAPLDADKRSAQRAALCIINGFLATIDDAHAKFAATRPTITSAAKAHYQQRSDLCRMV
;
A
#
# COMPACT_ATOMS: atom_id res chain seq x y z
N MET A 1 15.26 3.37 15.01
CA MET A 1 14.60 2.89 13.76
C MET A 1 13.16 3.36 13.76
N LYS A 2 12.67 3.91 12.63
CA LYS A 2 11.36 4.57 12.53
C LYS A 2 10.16 3.64 12.76
N TYR A 3 10.25 2.39 12.32
CA TYR A 3 9.12 1.44 12.30
C TYR A 3 9.13 0.40 13.43
N VAL A 4 10.15 0.42 14.29
CA VAL A 4 10.28 -0.55 15.40
C VAL A 4 9.82 0.12 16.69
N HIS A 5 8.84 -0.49 17.34
CA HIS A 5 8.28 -0.04 18.61
C HIS A 5 8.48 -1.12 19.67
N PHE A 6 8.62 -0.70 20.93
CA PHE A 6 8.59 -1.62 22.07
C PHE A 6 7.21 -1.49 22.74
N GLN A 7 6.44 -2.57 22.77
CA GLN A 7 5.09 -2.61 23.33
C GLN A 7 4.90 -3.87 24.17
N ARG A 8 4.37 -3.71 25.39
CA ARG A 8 4.03 -4.84 26.30
C ARG A 8 5.17 -5.84 26.49
N GLY A 9 6.41 -5.36 26.61
CA GLY A 9 7.59 -6.19 26.80
C GLY A 9 8.14 -6.86 25.53
N ARG A 10 7.59 -6.56 24.34
CA ARG A 10 8.04 -7.14 23.05
C ARG A 10 8.37 -6.05 22.05
N TYR A 11 9.31 -6.34 21.16
CA TYR A 11 9.57 -5.49 20.00
C TYR A 11 8.56 -5.81 18.90
N VAL A 12 8.07 -4.80 18.20
CA VAL A 12 7.06 -4.93 17.15
C VAL A 12 7.44 -4.01 16.00
N VAL A 13 7.43 -4.53 14.78
CA VAL A 13 7.48 -3.71 13.56
C VAL A 13 6.08 -3.28 13.20
N ARG A 14 5.87 -1.98 13.00
CA ARG A 14 4.59 -1.43 12.55
C ARG A 14 4.79 -0.44 11.42
N VAL A 15 4.05 -0.67 10.32
CA VAL A 15 4.02 0.23 9.17
C VAL A 15 2.56 0.59 8.87
N THR A 16 2.27 1.88 8.82
CA THR A 16 0.94 2.38 8.50
C THR A 16 0.67 2.26 7.01
N VAL A 17 -0.49 1.69 6.64
CA VAL A 17 -0.90 1.59 5.24
C VAL A 17 -1.59 2.90 4.80
N PRO A 18 -1.13 3.52 3.69
CA PRO A 18 -1.78 4.70 3.10
C PRO A 18 -3.26 4.46 2.80
N LEU A 19 -4.10 5.48 2.99
CA LEU A 19 -5.57 5.38 2.84
C LEU A 19 -5.99 4.79 1.50
N GLU A 20 -5.35 5.21 0.42
CA GLU A 20 -5.64 4.80 -0.97
C GLU A 20 -5.43 3.29 -1.18
N LEU A 21 -4.49 2.70 -0.46
CA LEU A 21 -4.12 1.29 -0.58
C LEU A 21 -4.89 0.37 0.35
N ARG A 22 -5.65 0.91 1.32
CA ARG A 22 -6.40 0.09 2.28
C ARG A 22 -7.43 -0.81 1.60
N GLY A 23 -8.02 -0.35 0.49
CA GLY A 23 -8.94 -1.17 -0.31
C GLY A 23 -8.26 -2.33 -1.04
N ILE A 24 -6.96 -2.23 -1.33
CA ILE A 24 -6.19 -3.27 -2.03
C ILE A 24 -5.56 -4.25 -1.04
N ILE A 25 -4.95 -3.74 0.04
CA ILE A 25 -4.23 -4.55 1.03
C ILE A 25 -5.21 -5.16 2.05
N GLY A 26 -6.38 -4.55 2.26
CA GLY A 26 -7.41 -5.00 3.21
C GLY A 26 -7.03 -4.79 4.68
N LYS A 27 -5.87 -4.15 4.97
CA LYS A 27 -5.38 -3.88 6.33
C LYS A 27 -5.08 -2.39 6.50
N ARG A 28 -5.27 -1.89 7.72
CA ARG A 28 -4.93 -0.50 8.10
C ARG A 28 -3.45 -0.34 8.46
N GLU A 29 -2.86 -1.39 9.01
CA GLU A 29 -1.48 -1.41 9.48
C GLU A 29 -0.88 -2.80 9.22
N LEU A 30 0.39 -2.85 8.83
CA LEU A 30 1.18 -4.07 8.76
C LEU A 30 1.97 -4.18 10.07
N VAL A 31 1.70 -5.23 10.82
CA VAL A 31 2.26 -5.45 12.16
C VAL A 31 2.89 -6.84 12.21
N ALA A 32 4.12 -6.91 12.72
CA ALA A 32 4.79 -8.19 13.00
C ALA A 32 5.53 -8.11 14.35
N PRO A 33 5.32 -9.10 15.24
CA PRO A 33 6.11 -9.21 16.46
C PRO A 33 7.57 -9.59 16.15
N LEU A 34 8.48 -9.15 17.01
CA LEU A 34 9.89 -9.51 17.03
C LEU A 34 10.19 -10.18 18.37
N ASP A 35 10.59 -11.45 18.34
CA ASP A 35 10.76 -12.28 19.55
C ASP A 35 12.18 -12.21 20.15
N ALA A 36 12.89 -11.09 20.01
CA ALA A 36 14.32 -11.04 20.30
C ALA A 36 14.80 -9.81 21.10
N ASP A 37 16.00 -9.92 21.69
CA ASP A 37 16.73 -8.82 22.33
C ASP A 37 16.96 -7.64 21.38
N LYS A 38 17.15 -6.43 21.92
CA LYS A 38 17.25 -5.17 21.16
C LYS A 38 18.13 -5.25 19.89
N ARG A 39 19.32 -5.86 19.96
CA ARG A 39 20.22 -6.00 18.78
C ARG A 39 19.68 -7.00 17.76
N SER A 40 19.20 -8.14 18.21
CA SER A 40 18.65 -9.20 17.36
C SER A 40 17.34 -8.76 16.71
N ALA A 41 16.48 -8.08 17.47
CA ALA A 41 15.25 -7.45 16.99
C ALA A 41 15.53 -6.41 15.90
N GLN A 42 16.58 -5.59 16.03
CA GLN A 42 16.95 -4.62 14.99
C GLN A 42 17.39 -5.29 13.68
N ARG A 43 18.13 -6.39 13.75
CA ARG A 43 18.54 -7.15 12.55
C ARG A 43 17.35 -7.83 11.88
N ALA A 44 16.49 -8.48 12.66
CA ALA A 44 15.27 -9.12 12.16
C ALA A 44 14.27 -8.09 11.59
N ALA A 45 14.18 -6.92 12.22
CA ALA A 45 13.30 -5.84 11.78
C ALA A 45 13.59 -5.40 10.34
N LEU A 46 14.86 -5.36 9.92
CA LEU A 46 15.21 -4.92 8.56
C LEU A 46 14.56 -5.79 7.49
N CYS A 47 14.60 -7.12 7.65
CA CYS A 47 14.00 -8.05 6.71
C CYS A 47 12.47 -7.86 6.65
N ILE A 48 11.82 -7.74 7.82
CA ILE A 48 10.37 -7.56 7.92
C ILE A 48 9.93 -6.21 7.34
N ILE A 49 10.66 -5.12 7.65
CA ILE A 49 10.40 -3.79 7.11
C ILE A 49 10.46 -3.82 5.58
N ASN A 50 11.50 -4.43 5.01
CA ASN A 50 11.64 -4.51 3.56
C ASN A 50 10.49 -5.32 2.92
N GLY A 51 10.06 -6.42 3.54
CA GLY A 51 8.88 -7.16 3.09
C GLY A 51 7.59 -6.33 3.15
N PHE A 52 7.40 -5.54 4.20
CA PHE A 52 6.25 -4.63 4.32
C PHE A 52 6.28 -3.51 3.28
N LEU A 53 7.45 -2.92 3.01
CA LEU A 53 7.59 -1.90 1.97
C LEU A 53 7.35 -2.48 0.58
N ALA A 54 7.89 -3.66 0.27
CA ALA A 54 7.61 -4.35 -0.99
C ALA A 54 6.11 -4.61 -1.19
N THR A 55 5.39 -5.02 -0.14
CA THR A 55 3.94 -5.21 -0.19
C THR A 55 3.19 -3.91 -0.50
N ILE A 56 3.67 -2.78 0.04
CA ILE A 56 3.10 -1.45 -0.24
C ILE A 56 3.39 -1.02 -1.67
N ASP A 57 4.62 -1.25 -2.15
CA ASP A 57 5.03 -0.92 -3.53
C ASP A 57 4.23 -1.74 -4.56
N ASP A 58 4.02 -3.03 -4.31
CA ASP A 58 3.16 -3.89 -5.15
C ASP A 58 1.71 -3.38 -5.20
N ALA A 59 1.19 -2.94 -4.05
CA ALA A 59 -0.15 -2.36 -3.98
C ALA A 59 -0.23 -1.03 -4.73
N HIS A 60 0.81 -0.20 -4.65
CA HIS A 60 0.92 1.03 -5.46
C HIS A 60 0.95 0.72 -6.95
N ALA A 61 1.69 -0.31 -7.38
CA ALA A 61 1.73 -0.72 -8.78
C ALA A 61 0.35 -1.16 -9.29
N LYS A 62 -0.39 -1.94 -8.49
CA LYS A 62 -1.77 -2.35 -8.81
C LYS A 62 -2.74 -1.15 -8.87
N PHE A 63 -2.60 -0.22 -7.93
CA PHE A 63 -3.40 1.00 -7.92
C PHE A 63 -3.13 1.86 -9.16
N ALA A 64 -1.87 2.05 -9.52
CA ALA A 64 -1.46 2.78 -10.71
C ALA A 64 -1.98 2.14 -12.00
N ALA A 65 -1.96 0.81 -12.11
CA ALA A 65 -2.50 0.08 -13.25
C ALA A 65 -4.02 0.22 -13.41
N THR A 66 -4.74 0.46 -12.32
CA THR A 66 -6.20 0.65 -12.33
C THR A 66 -6.59 2.09 -12.69
N ARG A 67 -5.69 3.06 -12.50
CA ARG A 67 -5.99 4.47 -12.78
C ARG A 67 -6.05 4.68 -14.30
N PRO A 68 -7.17 5.21 -14.85
CA PRO A 68 -7.24 5.55 -16.26
C PRO A 68 -6.20 6.62 -16.59
N THR A 69 -5.40 6.38 -17.62
CA THR A 69 -4.47 7.37 -18.17
C THR A 69 -5.25 8.53 -18.78
N ILE A 70 -4.62 9.72 -18.87
CA ILE A 70 -5.26 10.94 -19.41
C ILE A 70 -5.91 10.67 -20.78
N THR A 71 -5.23 9.89 -21.62
CA THR A 71 -5.72 9.49 -22.94
C THR A 71 -6.92 8.54 -22.87
N SER A 72 -6.96 7.59 -21.93
CA SER A 72 -8.13 6.71 -21.79
C SER A 72 -9.34 7.44 -21.20
N ALA A 73 -9.10 8.35 -20.24
CA ALA A 73 -10.14 9.21 -19.68
C ALA A 73 -10.72 10.18 -20.74
N ALA A 74 -9.86 10.80 -21.55
CA ALA A 74 -10.30 11.66 -22.65
C ALA A 74 -11.12 10.87 -23.68
N LYS A 75 -10.66 9.68 -24.07
CA LYS A 75 -11.38 8.82 -25.01
C LYS A 75 -12.77 8.44 -24.47
N ALA A 76 -12.87 8.04 -23.21
CA ALA A 76 -14.15 7.72 -22.57
C ALA A 76 -15.09 8.94 -22.55
N HIS A 77 -14.57 10.13 -22.26
CA HIS A 77 -15.36 11.37 -22.27
C HIS A 77 -15.90 11.71 -23.67
N TYR A 78 -15.06 11.63 -24.71
CA TYR A 78 -15.50 11.86 -26.09
C TYR A 78 -16.48 10.79 -26.58
N GLN A 79 -16.28 9.52 -26.19
CA GLN A 79 -17.19 8.43 -26.54
C GLN A 79 -18.59 8.66 -25.93
N GLN A 80 -18.65 9.00 -24.64
CA GLN A 80 -19.91 9.36 -23.98
C GLN A 80 -20.60 10.54 -24.66
N ARG A 81 -19.84 11.57 -25.06
CA ARG A 81 -20.38 12.72 -25.80
C ARG A 81 -20.96 12.32 -27.16
N SER A 82 -20.29 11.43 -27.89
CA SER A 82 -20.77 10.96 -29.19
C SER A 82 -21.99 10.06 -29.09
N ASP A 83 -22.06 9.22 -28.06
CA ASP A 83 -23.19 8.31 -27.84
C ASP A 83 -24.45 9.10 -27.47
N LEU A 84 -24.31 10.17 -26.67
CA LEU A 84 -25.39 11.11 -26.35
C LEU A 84 -25.95 11.81 -27.59
N CYS A 85 -25.09 12.19 -28.52
CA CYS A 85 -25.50 12.86 -29.76
C CYS A 85 -26.20 11.91 -30.75
N ARG A 86 -25.97 10.59 -30.62
CA ARG A 86 -26.60 9.56 -31.47
C ARG A 86 -28.00 9.16 -31.02
N MET A 87 -28.40 9.54 -29.80
CA MET A 87 -29.70 9.23 -29.20
C MET A 87 -30.73 10.36 -29.35
N VAL A 88 -30.36 11.48 -29.98
CA VAL A 88 -31.21 12.63 -30.31
C VAL A 88 -31.41 12.68 -31.81
#